data_AF-A0A8H7WWN5-F1
#
_entry.id   AF-A0A8H7WWN5-F1
#
_cell.length_a   1.000
_cell.length_b   1.000
_cell.length_c   1.000
_cell.angle_alpha   90.00
_cell.angle_beta   90.00
_cell.angle_gamma   90.00
#
_symmetry.space_group_name_H-M   'P 1'
#
loop_
_entity.id
_entity.type
_entity.pdbx_description
1 polymer ?
#
loop_
_entity_poly.entity_id
_entity_poly.type
_entity_poly.pdbx_seq_one_letter_code
_entity_poly.pdbx_strand_id
1 'polypeptide(L)'
;MSLNLRRGARLQDLQTKIVLLEALNDTPADQAEKYLDEAAQNDCDSTTRVLSLAREKNLTENLAFIASATDDPGKVLALAIEEEESGKGMNITLAVNNGGLENVRIGLEKIARILQDVCKQGAATQHSQDVRLREILSLNHNRILCRLRSKHAILRCNFKREKSDRPKTIPILVTAIREVSAKVQTPVGSETLSNVRSHVEGLDRLFSRLEGLEKSKAISKQGLEILSQLVTTSSELSSSSALSGTLAISNMEPSSKQFVSNAIGKLGRYCSAAKFLYQAAMRFSVFGRIRISVVKLLAVPLPVVQDPETAVKGVITGVFKTEEIENANSQLLQRLTRRRVDFSQVCKAITSTKFIVHAEIQLLIHYELQNLALPPRIICSSKKACFLCNLFLELHGKYIVPSTHGKMYEKWTLPQGLEKLVGTQAKTVNSMLFKFRDSLNERLRREILVGDTRYPPPNESIAFLSAIWSEVREPLPIPIQRIDSGYE
;
A
#
# COMPACT_ATOMS: atom_id res chain seq x y z
N MET A 1 30.95 -17.53 -9.08
CA MET A 1 30.80 -16.55 -7.96
C MET A 1 29.44 -16.82 -7.31
N SER A 2 29.35 -17.84 -6.45
CA SER A 2 28.11 -18.17 -5.76
C SER A 2 27.75 -17.01 -4.82
N LEU A 3 26.47 -16.70 -4.63
CA LEU A 3 26.05 -15.83 -3.54
C LEU A 3 26.61 -16.34 -2.22
N ASN A 4 27.71 -15.77 -1.76
CA ASN A 4 28.30 -16.02 -0.45
C ASN A 4 27.49 -15.27 0.63
N LEU A 5 26.17 -15.50 0.63
CA LEU A 5 25.31 -15.41 1.81
C LEU A 5 25.61 -16.57 2.80
N ARG A 6 26.57 -17.45 2.47
CA ARG A 6 27.10 -18.57 3.26
C ARG A 6 27.84 -18.21 4.58
N ARG A 7 27.58 -17.07 5.20
CA ARG A 7 27.92 -16.87 6.61
C ARG A 7 26.76 -16.20 7.30
N GLY A 8 26.05 -16.94 8.16
CA GLY A 8 24.98 -16.41 9.01
C GLY A 8 25.39 -15.10 9.73
N ALA A 9 26.68 -14.94 10.01
CA ALA A 9 27.30 -13.71 10.53
C ALA A 9 26.99 -12.43 9.71
N ARG A 10 26.98 -12.48 8.36
CA ARG A 10 26.71 -11.27 7.54
C ARG A 10 25.24 -10.85 7.59
N LEU A 11 24.33 -11.81 7.67
CA LEU A 11 22.91 -11.52 7.81
C LEU A 11 22.56 -11.11 9.23
N GLN A 12 23.21 -11.70 10.25
CA GLN A 12 23.11 -11.24 11.63
C GLN A 12 23.60 -9.79 11.77
N ASP A 13 24.74 -9.45 11.17
CA ASP A 13 25.24 -8.07 11.10
C ASP A 13 24.23 -7.11 10.47
N LEU A 14 23.59 -7.50 9.36
CA LEU A 14 22.50 -6.72 8.76
C LEU A 14 21.32 -6.52 9.72
N GLN A 15 20.88 -7.56 10.42
CA GLN A 15 19.75 -7.45 11.36
C GLN A 15 20.10 -6.56 12.56
N THR A 16 21.29 -6.74 13.14
CA THR A 16 21.78 -5.89 14.24
C THR A 16 21.84 -4.44 13.81
N LYS A 17 22.31 -4.15 12.58
CA LYS A 17 22.29 -2.78 12.02
C LYS A 17 20.89 -2.21 11.90
N ILE A 18 19.93 -2.97 11.40
CA ILE A 18 18.56 -2.50 11.25
C ILE A 18 17.92 -2.21 12.61
N VAL A 19 18.11 -3.10 13.60
CA VAL A 19 17.61 -2.90 14.97
C VAL A 19 18.23 -1.64 15.60
N LEU A 20 19.55 -1.47 15.48
CA LEU A 20 20.24 -0.27 15.97
C LEU A 20 19.73 1.01 15.29
N LEU A 21 19.58 0.97 13.97
CA LEU A 21 19.08 2.11 13.20
C LEU A 21 17.66 2.48 13.58
N GLU A 22 16.74 1.53 13.77
CA GLU A 22 15.38 1.86 14.21
C GLU A 22 15.37 2.46 15.63
N ALA A 23 16.17 1.90 16.55
CA ALA A 23 16.29 2.41 17.90
C ALA A 23 16.83 3.85 17.95
N LEU A 24 17.74 4.19 17.04
CA LEU A 24 18.29 5.55 16.89
C LEU A 24 17.31 6.47 16.15
N ASN A 25 16.79 6.04 15.00
CA ASN A 25 15.93 6.81 14.12
C ASN A 25 14.98 5.91 13.31
N ASP A 26 13.75 5.72 13.81
CA ASP A 26 12.73 4.91 13.13
C ASP A 26 12.11 5.60 11.90
N THR A 27 12.31 6.92 11.72
CA THR A 27 11.76 7.71 10.59
C THR A 27 12.86 8.53 9.90
N PRO A 28 13.82 7.87 9.23
CA PRO A 28 14.99 8.51 8.61
C PRO A 28 14.70 9.32 7.33
N ALA A 29 13.48 9.25 6.79
CA ALA A 29 13.07 10.00 5.61
C ALA A 29 11.63 10.49 5.75
N ASP A 30 11.29 11.56 5.02
CA ASP A 30 9.91 12.03 4.93
C ASP A 30 9.07 11.09 4.04
N GLN A 31 7.75 11.25 4.11
CA GLN A 31 6.86 10.63 3.15
C GLN A 31 7.06 11.26 1.78
N ALA A 32 7.15 10.42 0.75
CA ALA A 32 7.27 10.89 -0.63
C ALA A 32 6.32 10.12 -1.55
N GLU A 33 5.73 10.84 -2.50
CA GLU A 33 5.09 10.25 -3.67
C GLU A 33 6.06 10.39 -4.84
N LYS A 34 6.27 9.31 -5.58
CA LYS A 34 7.14 9.32 -6.75
C LYS A 34 6.31 9.70 -7.96
N TYR A 35 6.52 10.91 -8.43
CA TYR A 35 6.01 11.34 -9.73
C TYR A 35 6.83 10.66 -10.82
N LEU A 36 6.14 10.11 -11.81
CA LEU A 36 6.79 9.61 -13.01
C LEU A 36 7.13 10.82 -13.88
N ASP A 37 8.33 10.88 -14.45
CA ASP A 37 8.68 11.93 -15.41
C ASP A 37 7.72 11.91 -16.60
N GLU A 38 7.37 13.08 -17.16
CA GLU A 38 6.39 13.20 -18.25
C GLU A 38 6.75 12.34 -19.47
N ALA A 39 8.03 12.22 -19.80
CA ALA A 39 8.53 11.33 -20.85
C ALA A 39 8.32 9.84 -20.51
N ALA A 40 8.46 9.46 -19.24
CA ALA A 40 8.22 8.09 -18.78
C ALA A 40 6.71 7.77 -18.65
N GLN A 41 5.84 8.76 -18.51
CA GLN A 41 4.38 8.56 -18.41
C GLN A 41 3.77 8.08 -19.73
N ASN A 42 4.31 8.58 -20.85
CA ASN A 42 3.88 8.28 -22.22
C ASN A 42 4.73 7.22 -22.90
N ASP A 43 5.60 6.52 -22.16
CA ASP A 43 6.42 5.41 -22.65
C ASP A 43 5.53 4.23 -23.11
N CYS A 44 4.98 4.41 -24.30
CA CYS A 44 4.48 3.39 -25.21
C CYS A 44 5.54 3.05 -26.28
N ASP A 45 6.76 3.60 -26.14
CA ASP A 45 7.84 3.51 -27.14
C ASP A 45 8.42 2.09 -27.27
N SER A 46 8.03 1.18 -26.37
CA SER A 46 8.17 -0.25 -26.58
C SER A 46 6.95 -0.77 -27.35
N THR A 47 7.11 -1.09 -28.63
CA THR A 47 6.12 -1.74 -29.51
C THR A 47 5.50 -3.05 -28.98
N THR A 48 5.87 -3.48 -27.77
CA THR A 48 5.48 -4.75 -27.15
C THR A 48 4.53 -4.61 -25.95
N ARG A 49 4.40 -3.43 -25.33
CA ARG A 49 3.53 -3.24 -24.15
C ARG A 49 2.21 -2.57 -24.50
N VAL A 50 1.12 -3.03 -23.87
CA VAL A 50 -0.21 -2.43 -24.00
C VAL A 50 -0.40 -1.32 -22.97
N LEU A 51 0.15 -1.49 -21.77
CA LEU A 51 0.07 -0.50 -20.70
C LEU A 51 1.28 0.45 -20.75
N SER A 52 1.03 1.76 -20.82
CA SER A 52 2.08 2.73 -20.49
C SER A 52 2.46 2.61 -19.00
N LEU A 53 3.64 3.11 -18.62
CA LEU A 53 4.08 3.07 -17.23
C LEU A 53 3.10 3.77 -16.27
N ALA A 54 2.52 4.90 -16.69
CA ALA A 54 1.50 5.60 -15.92
C ALA A 54 0.21 4.77 -15.76
N ARG A 55 -0.20 4.03 -16.80
CA ARG A 55 -1.37 3.16 -16.74
C ARG A 55 -1.12 1.93 -15.88
N GLU A 56 0.06 1.33 -15.98
CA GLU A 56 0.48 0.24 -15.09
C GLU A 56 0.49 0.69 -13.63
N LYS A 57 1.03 1.88 -13.32
CA LYS A 57 1.01 2.46 -11.97
C LYS A 57 -0.41 2.60 -11.45
N ASN A 58 -1.28 3.28 -12.20
CA ASN A 58 -2.66 3.53 -11.77
C ASN A 58 -3.45 2.22 -11.60
N LEU A 59 -3.26 1.25 -12.50
CA LEU A 59 -3.92 -0.05 -12.41
C LEU A 59 -3.45 -0.82 -11.16
N THR A 60 -2.13 -0.85 -10.94
CA THR A 60 -1.52 -1.51 -9.78
C THR A 60 -1.97 -0.88 -8.46
N GLU A 61 -2.05 0.47 -8.37
CA GLU A 61 -2.53 1.18 -7.18
C GLU A 61 -4.00 0.91 -6.86
N ASN A 62 -4.87 0.85 -7.89
CA ASN A 62 -6.29 0.54 -7.71
C ASN A 62 -6.49 -0.91 -7.27
N LEU A 63 -5.79 -1.85 -7.90
CA LEU A 63 -5.86 -3.25 -7.50
C LEU A 63 -5.26 -3.49 -6.12
N ALA A 64 -4.14 -2.84 -5.76
CA ALA A 64 -3.53 -2.93 -4.42
C ALA A 64 -4.48 -2.38 -3.34
N PHE A 65 -5.20 -1.29 -3.63
CA PHE A 65 -6.23 -0.76 -2.74
C PHE A 65 -7.36 -1.74 -2.51
N ILE A 66 -7.88 -2.38 -3.57
CA ILE A 66 -8.97 -3.37 -3.50
C ILE A 66 -8.52 -4.67 -2.82
N ALA A 67 -7.31 -5.13 -3.13
CA ALA A 67 -6.72 -6.37 -2.60
C ALA A 67 -6.41 -6.27 -1.10
N SER A 68 -6.24 -5.07 -0.58
CA SER A 68 -6.07 -4.83 0.85
C SER A 68 -7.41 -5.05 1.57
N ALA A 69 -7.79 -6.29 1.84
CA ALA A 69 -9.08 -6.64 2.46
C ALA A 69 -9.07 -6.58 4.00
N THR A 70 -7.96 -6.15 4.62
CA THR A 70 -7.75 -6.15 6.08
C THR A 70 -7.21 -4.81 6.55
N ASP A 71 -7.56 -4.45 7.79
CA ASP A 71 -7.06 -3.27 8.51
C ASP A 71 -6.01 -3.64 9.58
N ASP A 72 -5.50 -4.87 9.50
CA ASP A 72 -4.41 -5.36 10.33
C ASP A 72 -3.07 -4.77 9.84
N PRO A 73 -2.39 -3.93 10.64
CA PRO A 73 -1.14 -3.30 10.23
C PRO A 73 -0.01 -4.32 10.03
N GLY A 74 -0.14 -5.53 10.59
CA GLY A 74 0.80 -6.63 10.38
C GLY A 74 0.58 -7.41 9.08
N LYS A 75 -0.47 -7.11 8.30
CA LYS A 75 -0.79 -7.77 7.02
C LYS A 75 -0.79 -6.78 5.87
N VAL A 76 0.41 -6.34 5.51
CA VAL A 76 0.67 -5.47 4.37
C VAL A 76 0.89 -6.33 3.13
N LEU A 77 0.00 -6.18 2.16
CA LEU A 77 0.09 -6.80 0.84
C LEU A 77 0.83 -5.87 -0.14
N ALA A 78 1.58 -6.46 -1.07
CA ALA A 78 2.07 -5.82 -2.29
C ALA A 78 1.58 -6.56 -3.54
N LEU A 79 1.47 -5.81 -4.64
CA LEU A 79 0.95 -6.26 -5.92
C LEU A 79 1.83 -5.75 -7.05
N ALA A 80 2.01 -6.57 -8.08
CA ALA A 80 2.61 -6.20 -9.35
C ALA A 80 1.82 -6.79 -10.52
N ILE A 81 1.89 -6.16 -11.69
CA ILE A 81 1.17 -6.57 -12.90
C ILE A 81 2.17 -6.90 -14.00
N GLU A 82 2.17 -8.15 -14.41
CA GLU A 82 2.95 -8.65 -15.54
C GLU A 82 2.02 -8.74 -16.76
N GLU A 83 2.49 -8.25 -17.92
CA GLU A 83 1.78 -8.37 -19.19
C GLU A 83 2.19 -9.67 -19.89
N GLU A 84 1.24 -10.39 -20.47
CA GLU A 84 1.57 -11.48 -21.39
C GLU A 84 2.15 -10.88 -22.69
N GLU A 85 3.15 -11.54 -23.29
CA GLU A 85 3.73 -11.13 -24.60
C GLU A 85 2.69 -11.02 -25.72
N SER A 86 1.55 -11.71 -25.58
CA SER A 86 0.44 -11.63 -26.52
C SER A 86 -0.29 -10.27 -26.51
N GLY A 87 -0.07 -9.43 -25.48
CA GLY A 87 -0.84 -8.21 -25.22
C GLY A 87 -2.31 -8.46 -24.88
N LYS A 88 -2.74 -9.71 -24.73
CA LYS A 88 -4.14 -10.11 -24.50
C LYS A 88 -4.40 -10.64 -23.09
N GLY A 89 -3.39 -10.64 -22.24
CA GLY A 89 -3.52 -11.09 -20.87
C GLY A 89 -2.57 -10.39 -19.91
N MET A 90 -2.89 -10.49 -18.63
CA MET A 90 -2.06 -10.06 -17.53
C MET A 90 -2.05 -11.09 -16.39
N ASN A 91 -0.95 -11.09 -15.63
CA ASN A 91 -0.83 -11.81 -14.37
C ASN A 91 -0.70 -10.81 -13.23
N ILE A 92 -1.64 -10.88 -12.28
CA ILE A 92 -1.65 -10.07 -11.06
C ILE A 92 -1.00 -10.90 -9.97
N THR A 93 0.21 -10.52 -9.57
CA THR A 93 1.00 -11.25 -8.58
C THR A 93 0.95 -10.54 -7.23
N LEU A 94 0.59 -11.28 -6.19
CA LEU A 94 0.38 -10.79 -4.84
C LEU A 94 1.40 -11.38 -3.87
N ALA A 95 1.91 -10.56 -2.95
CA ALA A 95 2.67 -11.02 -1.79
C ALA A 95 2.12 -10.36 -0.52
N VAL A 96 2.33 -11.00 0.64
CA VAL A 96 1.98 -10.42 1.94
C VAL A 96 3.09 -10.67 2.94
N ASN A 97 3.38 -9.69 3.78
CA ASN A 97 4.38 -9.83 4.83
C ASN A 97 3.98 -10.91 5.87
N ASN A 98 2.70 -11.02 6.21
CA ASN A 98 2.21 -12.01 7.17
C ASN A 98 0.80 -12.54 6.84
N GLY A 99 0.54 -13.77 7.23
CA GLY A 99 -0.73 -14.44 7.01
C GLY A 99 -0.83 -15.13 5.64
N GLY A 100 -2.07 -15.29 5.16
CA GLY A 100 -2.39 -15.90 3.87
C GLY A 100 -3.29 -14.99 3.04
N LEU A 101 -3.26 -15.21 1.73
CA LEU A 101 -3.97 -14.39 0.74
C LEU A 101 -5.14 -15.09 0.08
N GLU A 102 -5.56 -16.25 0.57
CA GLU A 102 -6.56 -17.09 -0.11
C GLU A 102 -7.90 -16.38 -0.34
N ASN A 103 -8.43 -15.71 0.69
CA ASN A 103 -9.67 -14.92 0.54
C ASN A 103 -9.50 -13.76 -0.46
N VAL A 104 -8.31 -13.16 -0.51
CA VAL A 104 -8.01 -12.05 -1.43
C VAL A 104 -7.89 -12.59 -2.86
N ARG A 105 -7.22 -13.72 -3.06
CA ARG A 105 -7.09 -14.42 -4.34
C ARG A 105 -8.48 -14.76 -4.90
N ILE A 106 -9.31 -15.46 -4.12
CA ILE A 106 -10.67 -15.84 -4.54
C ILE A 106 -11.53 -14.61 -4.87
N GLY A 107 -11.43 -13.54 -4.07
CA GLY A 107 -12.16 -12.30 -4.33
C GLY A 107 -11.69 -11.60 -5.62
N LEU A 108 -10.37 -11.53 -5.85
CA LEU A 108 -9.81 -10.97 -7.07
C LEU A 108 -10.12 -11.83 -8.29
N GLU A 109 -10.20 -13.15 -8.18
CA GLU A 109 -10.62 -14.04 -9.28
C GLU A 109 -12.08 -13.81 -9.70
N LYS A 110 -12.97 -13.47 -8.75
CA LYS A 110 -14.35 -13.06 -9.06
C LYS A 110 -14.37 -11.73 -9.81
N ILE A 111 -13.61 -10.75 -9.33
CA ILE A 111 -13.49 -9.43 -9.98
C ILE A 111 -12.85 -9.58 -11.37
N ALA A 112 -11.82 -10.40 -11.50
CA ALA A 112 -11.13 -10.69 -12.75
C ALA A 112 -12.07 -11.25 -13.81
N ARG A 113 -12.95 -12.20 -13.45
CA ARG A 113 -13.97 -12.73 -14.37
C ARG A 113 -14.88 -11.65 -14.93
N ILE A 114 -15.39 -10.77 -14.05
CA ILE A 114 -16.22 -9.63 -14.46
C ILE A 114 -15.46 -8.72 -15.43
N LEU A 115 -14.20 -8.40 -15.14
CA LEU A 115 -13.40 -7.51 -15.99
C LEU A 115 -13.05 -8.15 -17.34
N GLN A 116 -12.80 -9.45 -17.39
CA GLN A 116 -12.61 -10.19 -18.64
C GLN A 116 -13.88 -10.19 -19.50
N ASP A 117 -15.05 -10.36 -18.88
CA ASP A 117 -16.32 -10.33 -19.61
C ASP A 117 -16.60 -8.94 -20.20
N VAL A 118 -16.30 -7.88 -19.44
CA VAL A 118 -16.33 -6.48 -19.91
C VAL A 118 -15.38 -6.26 -21.10
N CYS A 119 -14.16 -6.81 -21.04
CA CYS A 119 -13.20 -6.70 -22.14
C CYS A 119 -13.69 -7.40 -23.41
N LYS A 120 -14.33 -8.58 -23.28
CA LYS A 120 -14.80 -9.38 -24.43
C LYS A 120 -16.07 -8.85 -25.07
N GLN A 121 -17.01 -8.36 -24.27
CA GLN A 121 -18.35 -7.98 -24.72
C GLN A 121 -18.53 -6.46 -24.90
N GLY A 122 -17.56 -5.66 -24.44
CA GLY A 122 -17.59 -4.21 -24.52
C GLY A 122 -18.76 -3.59 -23.75
N ALA A 123 -19.28 -2.45 -24.21
CA ALA A 123 -20.39 -1.74 -23.57
C ALA A 123 -21.73 -2.50 -23.59
N ALA A 124 -21.83 -3.60 -24.34
CA ALA A 124 -23.03 -4.44 -24.42
C ALA A 124 -23.24 -5.32 -23.17
N THR A 125 -22.29 -5.38 -22.23
CA THR A 125 -22.47 -6.10 -20.98
C THR A 125 -23.63 -5.51 -20.16
N GLN A 126 -24.68 -6.31 -19.93
CA GLN A 126 -25.81 -5.99 -19.01
C GLN A 126 -25.39 -5.88 -17.53
N HIS A 127 -24.10 -5.93 -17.21
CA HIS A 127 -23.66 -5.80 -15.83
C HIS A 127 -23.92 -4.38 -15.37
N SER A 128 -24.89 -4.21 -14.46
CA SER A 128 -25.15 -2.91 -13.86
C SER A 128 -23.91 -2.41 -13.11
N GLN A 129 -23.77 -1.09 -12.94
CA GLN A 129 -22.75 -0.49 -12.08
C GLN A 129 -22.73 -1.16 -10.69
N ASP A 130 -23.89 -1.59 -10.21
CA ASP A 130 -24.07 -2.24 -8.91
C ASP A 130 -23.38 -3.61 -8.80
N VAL A 131 -23.38 -4.43 -9.86
CA VAL A 131 -22.76 -5.77 -9.81
C VAL A 131 -21.25 -5.65 -9.64
N ARG A 132 -20.62 -4.67 -10.32
CA ARG A 132 -19.18 -4.43 -10.27
C ARG A 132 -18.72 -3.96 -8.90
N LEU A 133 -19.41 -2.97 -8.36
CA LEU A 133 -19.12 -2.44 -7.04
C LEU A 133 -19.35 -3.51 -5.97
N ARG A 134 -20.42 -4.31 -6.08
CA ARG A 134 -20.78 -5.34 -5.11
C ARG A 134 -19.68 -6.36 -4.84
N GLU A 135 -19.00 -6.89 -5.86
CA GLU A 135 -17.91 -7.86 -5.64
C GLU A 135 -16.70 -7.23 -4.93
N ILE A 136 -16.36 -5.99 -5.30
CA ILE A 136 -15.29 -5.23 -4.62
C ILE A 136 -15.64 -5.00 -3.14
N LEU A 137 -16.89 -4.61 -2.86
CA LEU A 137 -17.37 -4.39 -1.49
C LEU A 137 -17.50 -5.70 -0.71
N SER A 138 -17.85 -6.81 -1.36
CA SER A 138 -17.89 -8.13 -0.73
C SER A 138 -16.51 -8.55 -0.24
N LEU A 139 -15.48 -8.41 -1.09
CA LEU A 139 -14.09 -8.65 -0.69
C LEU A 139 -13.64 -7.74 0.46
N ASN A 140 -14.08 -6.48 0.45
CA ASN A 140 -13.65 -5.47 1.42
C ASN A 140 -14.60 -5.26 2.61
N HIS A 141 -15.62 -6.11 2.77
CA HIS A 141 -16.72 -5.89 3.70
C HIS A 141 -16.23 -5.55 5.12
N ASN A 142 -15.36 -6.40 5.68
CA ASN A 142 -14.84 -6.18 7.04
C ASN A 142 -13.93 -4.94 7.13
N ARG A 143 -13.18 -4.62 6.08
CA ARG A 143 -12.32 -3.43 6.07
C ARG A 143 -13.15 -2.15 6.05
N ILE A 144 -14.25 -2.14 5.31
CA ILE A 144 -15.19 -1.02 5.31
C ILE A 144 -15.80 -0.83 6.70
N LEU A 145 -16.24 -1.92 7.35
CA LEU A 145 -16.73 -1.87 8.74
C LEU A 145 -15.68 -1.32 9.71
N CYS A 146 -14.41 -1.74 9.58
CA CYS A 146 -13.31 -1.20 10.38
C CYS A 146 -13.10 0.30 10.16
N ARG A 147 -13.16 0.78 8.91
CA ARG A 147 -13.06 2.21 8.57
C ARG A 147 -14.20 3.04 9.12
N LEU A 148 -15.42 2.49 9.11
CA LEU A 148 -16.61 3.08 9.72
C LEU A 148 -16.58 3.04 11.25
N ARG A 149 -15.64 2.28 11.85
CA ARG A 149 -15.62 1.98 13.30
C ARG A 149 -16.96 1.39 13.75
N SER A 150 -17.53 0.54 12.91
CA SER A 150 -18.81 -0.14 13.18
C SER A 150 -18.63 -1.20 14.28
N LYS A 151 -19.68 -1.41 15.10
CA LYS A 151 -19.69 -2.47 16.11
C LYS A 151 -19.63 -3.89 15.50
N HIS A 152 -19.94 -4.01 14.21
CA HIS A 152 -19.90 -5.28 13.47
C HIS A 152 -18.51 -5.63 12.94
N ALA A 153 -17.54 -4.70 13.03
CA ALA A 153 -16.19 -4.90 12.54
C ALA A 153 -15.47 -6.03 13.30
N ILE A 154 -14.87 -6.96 12.57
CA ILE A 154 -14.00 -7.99 13.12
C ILE A 154 -12.59 -7.42 13.22
N LEU A 155 -12.26 -6.94 14.42
CA LEU A 155 -10.95 -6.42 14.78
C LEU A 155 -9.99 -7.59 15.05
N ARG A 156 -9.06 -7.83 14.13
CA ARG A 156 -8.05 -8.90 14.21
C ARG A 156 -6.67 -8.42 14.68
N CYS A 157 -6.52 -7.14 15.01
CA CYS A 157 -5.25 -6.55 15.42
C CYS A 157 -5.15 -6.36 16.95
N ASN A 158 -3.93 -6.34 17.47
CA ASN A 158 -3.63 -6.13 18.90
C ASN A 158 -4.18 -4.78 19.44
N PHE A 159 -4.42 -3.80 18.57
CA PHE A 159 -4.97 -2.48 18.90
C PHE A 159 -6.50 -2.44 18.96
N LYS A 160 -7.15 -3.54 19.36
CA LYS A 160 -8.62 -3.66 19.35
C LYS A 160 -9.30 -2.60 20.22
N ARG A 161 -8.80 -2.39 21.44
CA ARG A 161 -9.32 -1.39 22.40
C ARG A 161 -9.09 0.04 21.90
N GLU A 162 -7.87 0.36 21.48
CA GLU A 162 -7.57 1.69 20.92
C GLU A 162 -8.40 2.05 19.68
N LYS A 163 -8.84 1.05 18.88
CA LYS A 163 -9.72 1.31 17.74
C LYS A 163 -11.19 1.48 18.15
N SER A 164 -11.67 0.75 19.16
CA SER A 164 -13.06 0.87 19.63
C SER A 164 -13.32 2.21 20.31
N ASP A 165 -12.33 2.76 21.00
CA ASP A 165 -12.49 3.94 21.83
C ASP A 165 -12.37 5.25 21.02
N ARG A 166 -11.97 5.15 19.75
CA ARG A 166 -11.85 6.31 18.87
C ARG A 166 -13.23 6.75 18.35
N PRO A 167 -13.49 8.07 18.29
CA PRO A 167 -14.80 8.60 17.90
C PRO A 167 -15.16 8.24 16.45
N LYS A 168 -16.41 7.86 16.18
CA LYS A 168 -16.85 7.47 14.83
C LYS A 168 -16.85 8.67 13.88
N THR A 169 -16.37 8.46 12.65
CA THR A 169 -16.22 9.55 11.65
C THR A 169 -17.54 10.22 11.28
N ILE A 170 -18.60 9.44 11.04
CA ILE A 170 -19.90 9.97 10.60
C ILE A 170 -20.52 10.89 11.67
N PRO A 171 -20.58 10.50 12.96
CA PRO A 171 -21.01 11.42 14.02
C PRO A 171 -20.19 12.71 14.13
N ILE A 172 -18.86 12.64 14.00
CA ILE A 172 -18.02 13.86 13.99
C ILE A 172 -18.45 14.78 12.85
N LEU A 173 -18.63 14.22 11.65
CA LEU A 173 -19.05 14.97 10.47
C LEU A 173 -20.44 15.58 10.65
N VAL A 174 -21.41 14.84 11.20
CA VAL A 174 -22.76 15.35 11.49
C VAL A 174 -22.70 16.55 12.43
N THR A 175 -21.94 16.47 13.52
CA THR A 175 -21.78 17.58 14.47
C THR A 175 -21.18 18.81 13.80
N ALA A 176 -20.12 18.64 13.02
CA ALA A 176 -19.45 19.74 12.33
C ALA A 176 -20.38 20.45 11.33
N ILE A 177 -21.15 19.68 10.55
CA ILE A 177 -22.04 20.25 9.53
C ILE A 177 -23.26 20.92 10.16
N ARG A 178 -23.79 20.41 11.27
CA ARG A 178 -24.84 21.08 12.06
C ARG A 178 -24.35 22.40 12.65
N GLU A 179 -23.11 22.46 13.13
CA GLU A 179 -22.52 23.69 13.64
C GLU A 179 -22.39 24.75 12.54
N VAL A 180 -21.82 24.39 11.38
CA VAL A 180 -21.68 25.30 10.23
C VAL A 180 -23.06 25.77 9.75
N SER A 181 -24.02 24.86 9.73
CA SER A 181 -25.42 25.13 9.37
C SER A 181 -26.11 26.16 10.24
N ALA A 182 -25.78 26.22 11.54
CA ALA A 182 -26.32 27.21 12.46
C ALA A 182 -25.68 28.60 12.27
N LYS A 183 -24.45 28.66 11.75
CA LYS A 183 -23.67 29.89 11.56
C LYS A 183 -23.97 30.60 10.23
N VAL A 184 -24.28 29.86 9.18
CA VAL A 184 -24.45 30.41 7.83
C VAL A 184 -25.93 30.69 7.54
N GLN A 185 -26.32 31.96 7.58
CA GLN A 185 -27.69 32.45 7.27
C GLN A 185 -27.83 33.07 5.88
N THR A 186 -26.78 33.04 5.03
CA THR A 186 -26.76 33.79 3.75
C THR A 186 -27.34 32.99 2.56
N PRO A 187 -27.96 33.66 1.56
CA PRO A 187 -28.71 32.98 0.49
C PRO A 187 -27.85 32.19 -0.51
N VAL A 188 -26.65 32.68 -0.87
CA VAL A 188 -25.82 32.14 -1.96
C VAL A 188 -24.95 30.95 -1.53
N GLY A 189 -24.66 30.81 -0.23
CA GLY A 189 -24.01 29.63 0.37
C GLY A 189 -24.99 28.52 0.74
N SER A 190 -26.30 28.74 0.57
CA SER A 190 -27.36 27.87 1.08
C SER A 190 -27.48 26.56 0.30
N GLU A 191 -27.38 26.57 -1.03
CA GLU A 191 -27.61 25.37 -1.86
C GLU A 191 -26.48 24.34 -1.71
N THR A 192 -25.23 24.77 -1.85
CA THR A 192 -24.05 23.91 -1.66
C THR A 192 -24.01 23.31 -0.25
N LEU A 193 -24.32 24.11 0.78
CA LEU A 193 -24.40 23.65 2.16
C LEU A 193 -25.59 22.70 2.38
N SER A 194 -26.73 22.96 1.75
CA SER A 194 -27.91 22.09 1.77
C SER A 194 -27.59 20.73 1.15
N ASN A 195 -26.89 20.71 0.02
CA ASN A 195 -26.44 19.47 -0.61
C ASN A 195 -25.50 18.69 0.30
N VAL A 196 -24.46 19.33 0.88
CA VAL A 196 -23.56 18.68 1.83
C VAL A 196 -24.33 18.14 3.04
N ARG A 197 -25.26 18.93 3.60
CA ARG A 197 -26.11 18.53 4.72
C ARG A 197 -26.94 17.30 4.37
N SER A 198 -27.61 17.30 3.23
CA SER A 198 -28.45 16.17 2.77
C SER A 198 -27.65 14.87 2.64
N HIS A 199 -26.46 14.92 2.05
CA HIS A 199 -25.59 13.74 1.95
C HIS A 199 -25.11 13.26 3.33
N VAL A 200 -24.75 14.18 4.23
CA VAL A 200 -24.28 13.85 5.58
C VAL A 200 -25.41 13.26 6.43
N GLU A 201 -26.63 13.77 6.34
CA GLU A 201 -27.81 13.18 6.95
C GLU A 201 -28.14 11.81 6.36
N GLY A 202 -27.95 11.63 5.05
CA GLY A 202 -28.04 10.33 4.38
C GLY A 202 -27.05 9.32 4.95
N LEU A 203 -25.78 9.71 5.11
CA LEU A 203 -24.75 8.87 5.74
C LEU A 203 -25.12 8.51 7.18
N ASP A 204 -25.64 9.46 7.97
CA ASP A 204 -26.04 9.22 9.36
C ASP A 204 -27.20 8.22 9.47
N ARG A 205 -28.23 8.36 8.61
CA ARG A 205 -29.36 7.42 8.53
C ARG A 205 -28.88 6.02 8.15
N LEU A 206 -28.04 5.90 7.12
CA LEU A 206 -27.51 4.63 6.66
C LEU A 206 -26.62 3.96 7.70
N PHE A 207 -25.75 4.74 8.36
CA PHE A 207 -24.87 4.23 9.40
C PHE A 207 -25.65 3.79 10.64
N SER A 208 -26.68 4.55 11.05
CA SER A 208 -27.57 4.16 12.15
C SER A 208 -28.33 2.87 11.82
N ARG A 209 -28.82 2.73 10.58
CA ARG A 209 -29.46 1.50 10.11
C ARG A 209 -28.49 0.32 10.13
N LEU A 210 -27.25 0.50 9.67
CA LEU A 210 -26.20 -0.53 9.75
C LEU A 210 -25.97 -0.93 11.21
N GLU A 211 -25.71 0.03 12.09
CA GLU A 211 -25.45 -0.19 13.51
C GLU A 211 -26.66 -0.80 14.25
N GLY A 212 -27.88 -0.62 13.76
CA GLY A 212 -29.09 -1.27 14.27
C GLY A 212 -29.22 -2.76 13.92
N LEU A 213 -28.46 -3.26 12.94
CA LEU A 213 -28.55 -4.67 12.54
C LEU A 213 -27.95 -5.62 13.58
N GLU A 214 -28.48 -6.83 13.61
CA GLU A 214 -27.80 -7.99 14.20
C GLU A 214 -26.54 -8.32 13.41
N LYS A 215 -25.55 -8.92 14.07
CA LYS A 215 -24.26 -9.23 13.46
C LYS A 215 -24.37 -10.13 12.22
N SER A 216 -25.25 -11.13 12.25
CA SER A 216 -25.51 -12.03 11.12
C SER A 216 -26.06 -11.28 9.90
N LYS A 217 -26.99 -10.34 10.11
CA LYS A 217 -27.58 -9.50 9.06
C LYS A 217 -26.59 -8.48 8.52
N ALA A 218 -25.77 -7.89 9.39
CA ALA A 218 -24.73 -6.93 9.00
C ALA A 218 -23.68 -7.54 8.06
N ILE A 219 -23.32 -8.83 8.24
CA ILE A 219 -22.38 -9.54 7.34
C ILE A 219 -23.04 -10.19 6.12
N SER A 220 -24.37 -10.09 6.00
CA SER A 220 -25.14 -10.69 4.90
C SER A 220 -25.26 -9.75 3.70
N LYS A 221 -26.02 -10.18 2.68
CA LYS A 221 -26.40 -9.34 1.53
C LYS A 221 -27.06 -8.01 1.96
N GLN A 222 -27.90 -8.04 3.01
CA GLN A 222 -28.57 -6.84 3.52
C GLN A 222 -27.57 -5.79 4.02
N GLY A 223 -26.56 -6.21 4.79
CA GLY A 223 -25.53 -5.29 5.25
C GLY A 223 -24.66 -4.80 4.08
N LEU A 224 -24.37 -5.65 3.11
CA LEU A 224 -23.63 -5.27 1.90
C LEU A 224 -24.38 -4.20 1.07
N GLU A 225 -25.71 -4.26 0.98
CA GLU A 225 -26.53 -3.22 0.33
C GLU A 225 -26.42 -1.87 1.04
N ILE A 226 -26.45 -1.86 2.38
CA ILE A 226 -26.26 -0.63 3.16
C ILE A 226 -24.84 -0.10 2.99
N LEU A 227 -23.82 -0.96 3.01
CA LEU A 227 -22.44 -0.56 2.75
C LEU A 227 -22.28 0.03 1.34
N SER A 228 -22.96 -0.53 0.34
CA SER A 228 -22.97 0.01 -1.03
C SER A 228 -23.51 1.43 -1.08
N GLN A 229 -24.60 1.70 -0.36
CA GLN A 229 -25.17 3.06 -0.28
C GLN A 229 -24.21 3.99 0.47
N LEU A 230 -23.63 3.56 1.60
CA LEU A 230 -22.66 4.35 2.36
C LEU A 230 -21.45 4.77 1.54
N VAL A 231 -20.84 3.84 0.79
CA VAL A 231 -19.67 4.18 -0.04
C VAL A 231 -20.05 5.06 -1.23
N THR A 232 -21.25 4.90 -1.79
CA THR A 232 -21.75 5.72 -2.92
C THR A 232 -21.99 7.15 -2.46
N THR A 233 -22.73 7.35 -1.37
CA THR A 233 -22.94 8.67 -0.77
C THR A 233 -21.62 9.31 -0.31
N SER A 234 -20.67 8.51 0.21
CA SER A 234 -19.33 9.00 0.55
C SER A 234 -18.55 9.44 -0.68
N SER A 235 -18.70 8.73 -1.81
CA SER A 235 -18.08 9.08 -3.08
C SER A 235 -18.59 10.42 -3.58
N GLU A 236 -19.91 10.58 -3.68
CA GLU A 236 -20.58 11.83 -4.10
C GLU A 236 -20.13 13.01 -3.24
N LEU A 237 -20.09 12.81 -1.92
CA LEU A 237 -19.66 13.84 -0.98
C LEU A 237 -18.17 14.19 -1.13
N SER A 238 -17.30 13.21 -1.39
CA SER A 238 -15.85 13.41 -1.53
C SER A 238 -15.42 13.95 -2.90
N SER A 239 -16.22 13.72 -3.95
CA SER A 239 -15.94 14.20 -5.31
C SER A 239 -16.20 15.71 -5.46
N SER A 240 -16.92 16.31 -4.51
CA SER A 240 -17.23 17.73 -4.49
C SER A 240 -16.25 18.51 -3.59
N SER A 241 -15.78 19.68 -4.06
CA SER A 241 -15.05 20.64 -3.21
C SER A 241 -15.92 21.25 -2.11
N ALA A 242 -17.24 21.01 -2.14
CA ALA A 242 -18.19 21.52 -1.15
C ALA A 242 -17.88 20.99 0.26
N LEU A 243 -17.46 19.72 0.40
CA LEU A 243 -17.15 19.18 1.73
C LEU A 243 -15.94 19.89 2.34
N SER A 244 -14.85 20.07 1.59
CA SER A 244 -13.64 20.74 2.10
C SER A 244 -13.92 22.21 2.41
N GLY A 245 -14.67 22.91 1.55
CA GLY A 245 -15.12 24.29 1.81
C GLY A 245 -15.98 24.40 3.07
N THR A 246 -16.92 23.47 3.28
CA THR A 246 -17.78 23.47 4.47
C THR A 246 -17.00 23.15 5.74
N LEU A 247 -16.10 22.18 5.68
CA LEU A 247 -15.22 21.85 6.82
C LEU A 247 -14.29 23.00 7.17
N ALA A 248 -13.84 23.81 6.20
CA ALA A 248 -13.01 24.99 6.47
C ALA A 248 -13.69 25.97 7.43
N ILE A 249 -15.01 26.13 7.32
CA ILE A 249 -15.85 27.03 8.16
C ILE A 249 -16.08 26.47 9.58
N SER A 250 -15.96 25.15 9.77
CA SER A 250 -16.17 24.52 11.10
C SER A 250 -15.09 24.91 12.11
N ASN A 251 -15.40 24.87 13.41
CA ASN A 251 -14.43 25.09 14.49
C ASN A 251 -13.51 23.89 14.75
N MET A 252 -13.54 22.86 13.91
CA MET A 252 -12.69 21.69 14.08
C MET A 252 -11.20 22.05 14.00
N GLU A 253 -10.36 21.34 14.74
CA GLU A 253 -8.91 21.46 14.55
C GLU A 253 -8.49 21.03 13.13
N PRO A 254 -7.44 21.63 12.53
CA PRO A 254 -6.97 21.28 11.19
C PRO A 254 -6.68 19.77 11.00
N SER A 255 -6.10 19.14 12.02
CA SER A 255 -5.83 17.69 12.06
C SER A 255 -7.11 16.86 11.93
N SER A 256 -8.19 17.28 12.61
CA SER A 256 -9.49 16.64 12.60
C SER A 256 -10.23 16.85 11.27
N LYS A 257 -10.16 18.06 10.69
CA LYS A 257 -10.68 18.35 9.34
C LYS A 257 -10.05 17.41 8.31
N GLN A 258 -8.72 17.29 8.35
CA GLN A 258 -7.96 16.42 7.46
C GLN A 258 -8.29 14.94 7.70
N PHE A 259 -8.44 14.51 8.95
CA PHE A 259 -8.83 13.14 9.28
C PHE A 259 -10.21 12.79 8.69
N VAL A 260 -11.24 13.62 8.91
CA VAL A 260 -12.60 13.37 8.43
C VAL A 260 -12.66 13.36 6.90
N SER A 261 -12.04 14.36 6.25
CA SER A 261 -11.95 14.41 4.79
C SER A 261 -11.32 13.14 4.21
N ASN A 262 -10.18 12.71 4.77
CA ASN A 262 -9.53 11.47 4.35
C ASN A 262 -10.37 10.21 4.61
N ALA A 263 -11.12 10.16 5.71
CA ALA A 263 -11.94 9.01 6.04
C ALA A 263 -13.11 8.87 5.05
N ILE A 264 -13.80 9.97 4.71
CA ILE A 264 -14.86 9.98 3.69
C ILE A 264 -14.30 9.67 2.30
N GLY A 265 -13.18 10.29 1.92
CA GLY A 265 -12.51 10.00 0.65
C GLY A 265 -12.09 8.53 0.51
N LYS A 266 -11.60 7.90 1.60
CA LYS A 266 -11.28 6.46 1.60
C LYS A 266 -12.49 5.54 1.44
N LEU A 267 -13.67 5.96 1.91
CA LEU A 267 -14.92 5.24 1.68
C LEU A 267 -15.38 5.40 0.22
N GLY A 268 -15.37 6.63 -0.29
CA GLY A 268 -15.71 6.93 -1.68
C GLY A 268 -14.78 6.28 -2.70
N ARG A 269 -13.52 6.03 -2.33
CA ARG A 269 -12.50 5.44 -3.22
C ARG A 269 -12.88 4.06 -3.78
N TYR A 270 -13.75 3.29 -3.12
CA TYR A 270 -14.25 2.05 -3.71
C TYR A 270 -15.02 2.27 -5.01
N CYS A 271 -15.79 3.35 -5.09
CA CYS A 271 -16.53 3.72 -6.30
C CYS A 271 -15.59 4.19 -7.42
N SER A 272 -14.61 5.04 -7.11
CA SER A 272 -13.64 5.50 -8.11
C SER A 272 -12.76 4.37 -8.63
N ALA A 273 -12.30 3.46 -7.76
CA ALA A 273 -11.53 2.28 -8.16
C ALA A 273 -12.36 1.32 -9.03
N ALA A 274 -13.63 1.08 -8.68
CA ALA A 274 -14.53 0.26 -9.49
C ALA A 274 -14.75 0.88 -10.88
N LYS A 275 -14.97 2.19 -10.96
CA LYS A 275 -15.12 2.94 -12.22
C LYS A 275 -13.84 2.86 -13.05
N PHE A 276 -12.67 3.06 -12.43
CA PHE A 276 -11.37 2.97 -13.10
C PHE A 276 -11.17 1.58 -13.73
N LEU A 277 -11.36 0.50 -12.96
CA LEU A 277 -11.12 -0.86 -13.46
C LEU A 277 -12.05 -1.22 -14.61
N TYR A 278 -13.32 -0.84 -14.52
CA TYR A 278 -14.27 -1.04 -15.60
C TYR A 278 -13.84 -0.31 -16.87
N GLN A 279 -13.50 0.97 -16.74
CA GLN A 279 -13.04 1.80 -17.86
C GLN A 279 -11.73 1.29 -18.47
N ALA A 280 -10.83 0.75 -17.66
CA ALA A 280 -9.60 0.13 -18.12
C ALA A 280 -9.88 -1.18 -18.88
N ALA A 281 -10.78 -2.02 -18.36
CA ALA A 281 -11.17 -3.29 -18.99
C ALA A 281 -11.84 -3.10 -20.36
N MET A 282 -12.59 -2.01 -20.54
CA MET A 282 -13.17 -1.67 -21.85
C MET A 282 -12.14 -1.21 -22.89
N ARG A 283 -10.96 -0.76 -22.47
CA ARG A 283 -9.98 -0.08 -23.34
C ARG A 283 -8.76 -0.93 -23.65
N PHE A 284 -8.30 -1.73 -22.71
CA PHE A 284 -7.02 -2.41 -22.83
C PHE A 284 -7.21 -3.92 -23.04
N SER A 285 -6.56 -4.45 -24.07
CA SER A 285 -6.64 -5.87 -24.45
C SER A 285 -6.05 -6.81 -23.39
N VAL A 286 -5.17 -6.33 -22.52
CA VAL A 286 -4.58 -7.11 -21.41
C VAL A 286 -5.62 -7.66 -20.43
N PHE A 287 -6.85 -7.12 -20.42
CA PHE A 287 -7.95 -7.65 -19.63
C PHE A 287 -8.61 -8.88 -20.26
N GLY A 288 -8.24 -9.30 -21.48
CA GLY A 288 -8.81 -10.46 -22.16
C GLY A 288 -8.60 -11.77 -21.39
N ARG A 289 -7.50 -11.87 -20.65
CA ARG A 289 -7.19 -12.95 -19.71
C ARG A 289 -6.46 -12.41 -18.48
N ILE A 290 -6.99 -12.68 -17.30
CA ILE A 290 -6.43 -12.22 -16.02
C ILE A 290 -6.14 -13.45 -15.16
N ARG A 291 -4.88 -13.62 -14.77
CA ARG A 291 -4.45 -14.64 -13.81
C ARG A 291 -4.11 -13.97 -12.49
N ILE A 292 -4.40 -14.66 -11.37
CA ILE A 292 -4.02 -14.20 -10.03
C ILE A 292 -3.00 -15.18 -9.46
N SER A 293 -1.81 -14.69 -9.15
CA SER A 293 -0.72 -15.47 -8.58
C SER A 293 -0.42 -15.00 -7.16
N VAL A 294 -0.09 -15.93 -6.26
CA VAL A 294 0.31 -15.63 -4.88
C VAL A 294 1.73 -16.10 -4.65
N VAL A 295 2.58 -15.18 -4.21
CA VAL A 295 3.98 -15.41 -3.87
C VAL A 295 4.14 -15.37 -2.36
N LYS A 296 4.91 -16.34 -1.85
CA LYS A 296 5.35 -16.37 -0.46
C LYS A 296 6.79 -16.83 -0.39
N LEU A 297 7.71 -15.90 -0.16
CA LEU A 297 9.11 -16.23 0.10
C LEU A 297 9.35 -16.22 1.61
N LEU A 298 9.99 -17.27 2.11
CA LEU A 298 10.34 -17.40 3.52
C LEU A 298 11.54 -16.51 3.86
N ALA A 299 11.60 -16.03 5.11
CA ALA A 299 12.80 -15.37 5.61
C ALA A 299 13.99 -16.34 5.65
N VAL A 300 15.20 -15.84 5.39
CA VAL A 300 16.41 -16.63 5.61
C VAL A 300 16.48 -17.02 7.09
N PRO A 301 16.66 -18.31 7.44
CA PRO A 301 16.77 -18.72 8.84
C PRO A 301 18.08 -18.17 9.41
N LEU A 302 17.98 -17.39 10.48
CA LEU A 302 19.14 -16.83 11.17
C LEU A 302 19.44 -17.64 12.43
N PRO A 303 20.74 -17.91 12.73
CA PRO A 303 21.10 -18.46 14.02
C PRO A 303 20.70 -17.45 15.11
N VAL A 304 20.24 -17.97 16.25
CA VAL A 304 19.96 -17.15 17.42
C VAL A 304 21.25 -16.41 17.82
N VAL A 305 21.14 -15.10 18.01
CA VAL A 305 22.23 -14.30 18.55
C VAL A 305 22.31 -14.60 20.04
N GLN A 306 23.35 -15.31 20.48
CA GLN A 306 23.53 -15.65 21.89
C GLN A 306 24.03 -14.45 22.71
N ASP A 307 24.96 -13.67 22.13
CA ASP A 307 25.52 -12.47 22.74
C ASP A 307 25.19 -11.24 21.88
N PRO A 308 24.12 -10.49 22.21
CA PRO A 308 23.76 -9.29 21.47
C PRO A 308 24.75 -8.15 21.64
N GLU A 309 25.47 -8.05 22.76
CA GLU A 309 26.46 -7.00 22.96
C GLU A 309 27.65 -7.20 22.03
N THR A 310 28.13 -8.44 21.92
CA THR A 310 29.19 -8.77 20.97
C THR A 310 28.73 -8.55 19.53
N ALA A 311 27.46 -8.81 19.20
CA ALA A 311 26.90 -8.49 17.89
C ALA A 311 26.92 -6.98 17.59
N VAL A 312 26.54 -6.15 18.56
CA VAL A 312 26.61 -4.68 18.45
C VAL A 312 28.06 -4.23 18.31
N LYS A 313 28.99 -4.73 19.13
CA LYS A 313 30.42 -4.42 19.02
C LYS A 313 30.95 -4.79 17.63
N GLY A 314 30.56 -5.94 17.09
CA GLY A 314 30.88 -6.37 15.74
C GLY A 314 30.42 -5.38 14.68
N VAL A 315 29.16 -4.92 14.76
CA VAL A 315 28.63 -3.87 13.87
C VAL A 315 29.45 -2.58 13.97
N ILE A 316 29.73 -2.10 15.19
CA ILE A 316 30.50 -0.87 15.40
C ILE A 316 31.90 -0.99 14.81
N THR A 317 32.62 -2.09 15.10
CA THR A 317 33.96 -2.33 14.53
C THR A 317 33.95 -2.46 13.00
N GLY A 318 32.82 -2.85 12.41
CA GLY A 318 32.67 -2.95 10.95
C GLY A 318 32.27 -1.64 10.26
N VAL A 319 31.84 -0.62 11.01
CA VAL A 319 31.38 0.69 10.48
C VAL A 319 32.36 1.81 10.78
N PHE A 320 33.11 1.71 11.88
CA PHE A 320 34.02 2.74 12.37
C PHE A 320 35.47 2.27 12.28
N LYS A 321 36.39 3.22 12.09
CA LYS A 321 37.83 2.94 12.21
C LYS A 321 38.18 2.70 13.67
N THR A 322 39.27 1.98 13.93
CA THR A 322 39.69 1.58 15.28
C THR A 322 39.76 2.77 16.25
N GLU A 323 40.36 3.88 15.81
CA GLU A 323 40.50 5.12 16.58
C GLU A 323 39.17 5.83 16.89
N GLU A 324 38.08 5.50 16.19
CA GLU A 324 36.77 6.11 16.37
C GLU A 324 35.83 5.29 17.25
N ILE A 325 36.17 4.03 17.54
CA ILE A 325 35.26 3.06 18.18
C ILE A 325 34.81 3.51 19.57
N GLU A 326 35.73 4.03 20.40
CA GLU A 326 35.40 4.46 21.76
C GLU A 326 34.44 5.65 21.76
N ASN A 327 34.69 6.64 20.90
CA ASN A 327 33.79 7.76 20.68
C ASN A 327 32.44 7.26 20.13
N ALA A 328 32.43 6.37 19.14
CA ALA A 328 31.21 5.82 18.56
C ALA A 328 30.34 5.09 19.60
N ASN A 329 30.94 4.28 20.49
CA ASN A 329 30.21 3.62 21.58
C ASN A 329 29.62 4.62 22.58
N SER A 330 30.41 5.61 22.98
CA SER A 330 29.96 6.67 23.89
C SER A 330 28.80 7.47 23.30
N GLN A 331 28.91 7.83 22.02
CA GLN A 331 27.85 8.51 21.28
C GLN A 331 26.61 7.63 21.12
N LEU A 332 26.75 6.34 20.77
CA LEU A 332 25.65 5.41 20.66
C LEU A 332 24.81 5.38 21.95
N LEU A 333 25.45 5.17 23.10
CA LEU A 333 24.75 5.13 24.39
C LEU A 333 24.11 6.48 24.73
N GLN A 334 24.79 7.59 24.45
CA GLN A 334 24.23 8.93 24.64
C GLN A 334 22.99 9.14 23.76
N ARG A 335 23.01 8.72 22.49
CA ARG A 335 21.89 8.85 21.56
C ARG A 335 20.72 8.01 22.02
N LEU A 336 20.93 6.73 22.34
CA LEU A 336 19.88 5.85 22.85
C LEU A 336 19.22 6.44 24.12
N THR A 337 20.02 6.97 25.04
CA THR A 337 19.53 7.65 26.24
C THR A 337 18.64 8.86 25.90
N ARG A 338 19.07 9.71 24.95
CA ARG A 338 18.26 10.85 24.46
C ARG A 338 16.95 10.38 23.81
N ARG A 339 16.93 9.19 23.22
CA ARG A 339 15.74 8.55 22.64
C ARG A 339 14.87 7.84 23.66
N ARG A 340 15.28 7.80 24.94
CA ARG A 340 14.64 7.02 26.00
C ARG A 340 14.53 5.53 25.65
N VAL A 341 15.52 5.04 24.90
CA VAL A 341 15.67 3.62 24.57
C VAL A 341 16.82 3.09 25.42
N ASP A 342 16.53 2.09 26.24
CA ASP A 342 17.57 1.39 27.00
C ASP A 342 18.33 0.44 26.06
N PHE A 343 19.64 0.37 26.20
CA PHE A 343 20.48 -0.57 25.47
C PHE A 343 20.04 -2.04 25.69
N SER A 344 19.49 -2.35 26.87
CA SER A 344 18.90 -3.67 27.14
C SER A 344 17.72 -4.00 26.20
N GLN A 345 16.92 -2.99 25.80
CA GLN A 345 15.82 -3.16 24.85
C GLN A 345 16.35 -3.45 23.44
N VAL A 346 17.43 -2.79 23.04
CA VAL A 346 18.13 -3.07 21.77
C VAL A 346 18.63 -4.52 21.76
N CYS A 347 19.28 -4.96 22.84
CA CYS A 347 19.77 -6.33 22.98
C CYS A 347 18.63 -7.35 22.92
N LYS A 348 17.50 -7.05 23.58
CA LYS A 348 16.29 -7.88 23.51
C LYS A 348 15.73 -7.95 22.09
N ALA A 349 15.69 -6.83 21.36
CA ALA A 349 15.24 -6.81 19.98
C ALA A 349 16.16 -7.66 19.08
N ILE A 350 17.48 -7.57 19.22
CA ILE A 350 18.44 -8.39 18.45
C ILE A 350 18.21 -9.90 18.66
N THR A 351 17.89 -10.32 19.89
CA THR A 351 17.77 -11.74 20.24
C THR A 351 16.40 -12.35 20.00
N SER A 352 15.33 -11.55 20.12
CA SER A 352 13.94 -12.06 20.14
C SER A 352 13.09 -11.64 18.94
N THR A 353 13.58 -10.75 18.07
CA THR A 353 12.81 -10.28 16.92
C THR A 353 12.54 -11.41 15.94
N LYS A 354 11.24 -11.65 15.67
CA LYS A 354 10.82 -12.51 14.58
C LYS A 354 10.83 -11.73 13.27
N PHE A 355 11.82 -12.02 12.44
CA PHE A 355 11.99 -11.37 11.15
C PHE A 355 10.95 -11.81 10.12
N ILE A 356 10.62 -10.88 9.23
CA ILE A 356 9.57 -10.98 8.21
C ILE A 356 10.10 -10.37 6.92
N VAL A 357 9.94 -11.10 5.81
CA VAL A 357 10.19 -10.54 4.49
C VAL A 357 9.00 -9.67 4.11
N HIS A 358 9.23 -8.38 3.89
CA HIS A 358 8.18 -7.48 3.43
C HIS A 358 7.71 -7.85 2.03
N ALA A 359 6.43 -7.57 1.73
CA ALA A 359 5.78 -8.02 0.50
C ALA A 359 6.45 -7.48 -0.77
N GLU A 360 6.94 -6.23 -0.74
CA GLU A 360 7.67 -5.60 -1.84
C GLU A 360 8.95 -6.36 -2.19
N ILE A 361 9.70 -6.80 -1.17
CA ILE A 361 10.94 -7.57 -1.34
C ILE A 361 10.64 -8.98 -1.87
N GLN A 362 9.53 -9.59 -1.43
CA GLN A 362 9.11 -10.89 -1.94
C GLN A 362 8.83 -10.82 -3.45
N LEU A 363 8.13 -9.77 -3.93
CA LEU A 363 7.85 -9.59 -5.35
C LEU A 363 9.11 -9.30 -6.16
N LEU A 364 9.99 -8.40 -5.68
CA LEU A 364 11.24 -8.10 -6.39
C LEU A 364 12.07 -9.37 -6.61
N ILE A 365 12.28 -10.16 -5.56
CA ILE A 365 13.09 -11.38 -5.67
C ILE A 365 12.38 -12.46 -6.49
N HIS A 366 11.06 -12.56 -6.43
CA HIS A 366 10.30 -13.45 -7.30
C HIS A 366 10.54 -13.15 -8.79
N TYR A 367 10.51 -11.88 -9.18
CA TYR A 367 10.73 -11.51 -10.58
C TYR A 367 12.20 -11.59 -10.99
N GLU A 368 13.16 -11.36 -10.09
CA GLU A 368 14.57 -11.64 -10.38
C GLU A 368 14.88 -13.14 -10.55
N LEU A 369 14.07 -14.01 -9.93
CA LEU A 369 14.16 -15.46 -10.12
C LEU A 369 13.53 -15.93 -11.43
N GLN A 370 12.82 -15.04 -12.13
CA GLN A 370 12.19 -15.32 -13.40
C GLN A 370 12.93 -14.62 -14.53
N ASN A 371 12.82 -15.16 -15.74
CA ASN A 371 13.33 -14.53 -16.95
C ASN A 371 12.14 -14.15 -17.84
N LEU A 372 11.39 -13.14 -17.41
CA LEU A 372 10.21 -12.66 -18.12
C LEU A 372 10.63 -11.67 -19.21
N ALA A 373 9.98 -11.74 -20.38
CA ALA A 373 10.14 -10.75 -21.43
C ALA A 373 9.55 -9.39 -21.02
N LEU A 374 8.39 -9.41 -20.35
CA LEU A 374 7.66 -8.21 -19.92
C LEU A 374 7.46 -8.19 -18.39
N PRO A 375 8.54 -8.10 -17.59
CA PRO A 375 8.41 -8.02 -16.14
C PRO A 375 7.62 -6.76 -15.74
N PRO A 376 6.97 -6.74 -14.56
CA PRO A 376 6.34 -5.52 -14.07
C PRO A 376 7.38 -4.41 -13.91
N ARG A 377 6.95 -3.17 -14.07
CA ARG A 377 7.73 -1.97 -13.76
C ARG A 377 7.31 -1.40 -12.40
N ILE A 378 6.08 -1.63 -11.97
CA ILE A 378 5.54 -1.12 -10.70
C ILE A 378 5.34 -2.23 -9.67
N ILE A 379 5.82 -1.99 -8.45
CA ILE A 379 5.47 -2.78 -7.26
C ILE A 379 4.74 -1.85 -6.28
N CYS A 380 3.46 -2.12 -6.04
CA CYS A 380 2.62 -1.28 -5.20
C CYS A 380 2.15 -2.03 -3.96
N SER A 381 2.47 -1.51 -2.77
CA SER A 381 1.91 -2.00 -1.52
C SER A 381 0.58 -1.35 -1.17
N SER A 382 -0.19 -2.04 -0.34
CA SER A 382 -1.48 -1.58 0.21
C SER A 382 -1.36 -0.39 1.18
N LYS A 383 -0.13 -0.06 1.55
CA LYS A 383 0.33 1.11 2.28
C LYS A 383 1.45 1.75 1.46
N LYS A 384 1.95 2.93 1.85
CA LYS A 384 3.22 3.41 1.28
C LYS A 384 4.35 2.41 1.63
N ALA A 385 5.38 2.30 0.80
CA ALA A 385 6.51 1.44 1.09
C ALA A 385 7.26 1.93 2.35
N CYS A 386 7.86 1.01 3.11
CA CYS A 386 8.74 1.40 4.21
C CYS A 386 10.09 1.89 3.68
N PHE A 387 10.85 2.60 4.52
CA PHE A 387 12.16 3.16 4.15
C PHE A 387 13.09 2.10 3.55
N LEU A 388 13.23 0.94 4.22
CA LEU A 388 14.10 -0.14 3.78
C LEU A 388 13.65 -0.76 2.45
N CYS A 389 12.34 -0.92 2.23
CA CYS A 389 11.83 -1.41 0.94
C CYS A 389 12.09 -0.40 -0.17
N ASN A 390 11.81 0.89 0.09
CA ASN A 390 12.05 1.95 -0.88
C ASN A 390 13.53 2.03 -1.27
N LEU A 391 14.45 2.06 -0.30
CA LEU A 391 15.89 2.09 -0.53
C LEU A 391 16.36 0.87 -1.33
N PHE A 392 15.87 -0.32 -0.97
CA PHE A 392 16.26 -1.56 -1.65
C PHE A 392 15.79 -1.57 -3.12
N LEU A 393 14.55 -1.14 -3.39
CA LEU A 393 14.01 -1.06 -4.76
C LEU A 393 14.72 0.04 -5.59
N GLU A 394 15.03 1.19 -4.99
CA GLU A 394 15.79 2.27 -5.63
C GLU A 394 17.20 1.84 -6.03
N LEU A 395 17.93 1.19 -5.12
CA LEU A 395 19.27 0.69 -5.41
C LEU A 395 19.28 -0.43 -6.45
N HIS A 396 18.18 -1.19 -6.55
CA HIS A 396 18.00 -2.19 -7.59
C HIS A 396 17.71 -1.56 -8.96
N GLY A 397 16.90 -0.50 -9.01
CA GLY A 397 16.68 0.34 -10.19
C GLY A 397 15.69 -0.19 -11.23
N LYS A 398 15.27 -1.47 -11.19
CA LYS A 398 14.31 -2.02 -12.17
C LYS A 398 12.83 -1.80 -11.84
N TYR A 399 12.49 -1.69 -10.56
CA TYR A 399 11.09 -1.64 -10.10
C TYR A 399 10.82 -0.37 -9.33
N ILE A 400 9.68 0.26 -9.58
CA ILE A 400 9.28 1.52 -8.95
C ILE A 400 8.23 1.24 -7.87
N VAL A 401 8.47 1.77 -6.67
CA VAL A 401 7.44 1.91 -5.64
C VAL A 401 6.77 3.29 -5.79
N PRO A 402 5.43 3.37 -5.92
CA PRO A 402 4.77 4.66 -6.15
C PRO A 402 4.91 5.67 -5.01
N SER A 403 5.08 5.20 -3.77
CA SER A 403 5.24 6.07 -2.61
C SER A 403 5.95 5.36 -1.45
N THR A 404 6.53 6.16 -0.56
CA THR A 404 7.18 5.71 0.68
C THR A 404 6.68 6.53 1.87
N HIS A 405 6.57 5.91 3.04
CA HIS A 405 6.27 6.63 4.29
C HIS A 405 7.53 6.95 5.11
N GLY A 406 8.72 6.51 4.67
CA GLY A 406 10.00 6.88 5.31
C GLY A 406 10.27 6.28 6.70
N LYS A 407 9.36 5.44 7.23
CA LYS A 407 9.55 4.69 8.48
C LYS A 407 10.23 3.35 8.23
N MET A 408 11.12 2.93 9.12
CA MET A 408 11.76 1.61 9.11
C MET A 408 11.22 0.68 10.20
N TYR A 409 11.50 -0.62 10.08
CA TYR A 409 11.02 -1.66 10.99
C TYR A 409 12.09 -2.73 11.22
N GLU A 410 12.38 -3.06 12.48
CA GLU A 410 13.36 -4.04 12.97
C GLU A 410 13.11 -5.44 12.43
N LYS A 411 11.85 -5.73 12.11
CA LYS A 411 11.42 -7.04 11.61
C LYS A 411 11.82 -7.27 10.16
N TRP A 412 12.29 -6.25 9.43
CA TRP A 412 12.58 -6.36 8.01
C TRP A 412 13.75 -7.31 7.74
N THR A 413 13.60 -8.21 6.76
CA THR A 413 14.71 -9.10 6.34
C THR A 413 14.66 -9.51 4.88
N LEU A 414 15.70 -10.19 4.44
CA LEU A 414 15.86 -10.74 3.10
C LEU A 414 15.21 -12.14 2.99
N PRO A 415 14.67 -12.50 1.80
CA PRO A 415 14.08 -13.80 1.57
C PRO A 415 15.11 -14.89 1.25
N GLN A 416 14.74 -16.14 1.53
CA GLN A 416 15.30 -17.31 0.88
C GLN A 416 15.05 -17.25 -0.63
N GLY A 417 15.91 -17.89 -1.41
CA GLY A 417 15.85 -17.88 -2.87
C GLY A 417 16.88 -16.93 -3.49
N LEU A 418 17.45 -15.99 -2.74
CA LEU A 418 18.58 -15.18 -3.21
C LEU A 418 19.73 -16.08 -3.70
N GLU A 419 20.00 -17.16 -3.00
CA GLU A 419 21.02 -18.16 -3.33
C GLU A 419 20.78 -18.91 -4.65
N LYS A 420 19.54 -18.88 -5.16
CA LYS A 420 19.14 -19.54 -6.41
C LYS A 420 19.36 -18.65 -7.64
N LEU A 421 19.65 -17.36 -7.45
CA LEU A 421 19.96 -16.46 -8.55
C LEU A 421 21.26 -16.91 -9.24
N VAL A 422 21.25 -16.87 -10.57
CA VAL A 422 22.39 -17.23 -11.41
C VAL A 422 22.69 -16.11 -12.41
N GLY A 423 23.82 -16.24 -13.13
CA GLY A 423 24.12 -15.36 -14.28
C GLY A 423 24.16 -13.87 -13.96
N THR A 424 23.52 -13.07 -14.81
CA THR A 424 23.47 -11.60 -14.71
C THR A 424 22.60 -11.15 -13.55
N GLN A 425 21.48 -11.83 -13.27
CA GLN A 425 20.59 -11.54 -12.14
C GLN A 425 21.36 -11.63 -10.81
N ALA A 426 22.15 -12.70 -10.62
CA ALA A 426 22.99 -12.85 -9.43
C ALA A 426 24.01 -11.70 -9.29
N LYS A 427 24.64 -11.26 -10.39
CA LYS A 427 25.59 -10.15 -10.37
C LYS A 427 24.91 -8.83 -9.97
N THR A 428 23.76 -8.53 -10.58
CA THR A 428 22.98 -7.33 -10.28
C THR A 428 22.53 -7.29 -8.82
N VAL A 429 21.92 -8.36 -8.33
CA VAL A 429 21.45 -8.44 -6.95
C VAL A 429 22.61 -8.38 -5.96
N ASN A 430 23.73 -9.03 -6.22
CA ASN A 430 24.92 -8.93 -5.36
C ASN A 430 25.47 -7.49 -5.31
N SER A 431 25.59 -6.82 -6.46
CA SER A 431 26.03 -5.42 -6.51
C SER A 431 25.10 -4.50 -5.70
N MET A 432 23.79 -4.69 -5.85
CA MET A 432 22.79 -3.95 -5.08
C MET A 432 22.89 -4.24 -3.58
N LEU A 433 23.10 -5.50 -3.16
CA LEU A 433 23.27 -5.85 -1.74
C LEU A 433 24.50 -5.18 -1.12
N PHE A 434 25.60 -5.03 -1.87
CA PHE A 434 26.76 -4.26 -1.42
C PHE A 434 26.41 -2.78 -1.24
N LYS A 435 25.76 -2.15 -2.23
CA LYS A 435 25.32 -0.75 -2.13
C LYS A 435 24.34 -0.53 -0.98
N PHE A 436 23.44 -1.48 -0.75
CA PHE A 436 22.46 -1.44 0.34
C PHE A 436 23.15 -1.49 1.69
N ARG A 437 24.08 -2.44 1.88
CA ARG A 437 24.91 -2.52 3.09
C ARG A 437 25.67 -1.23 3.33
N ASP A 438 26.34 -0.69 2.31
CA ASP A 438 27.16 0.51 2.45
C ASP A 438 26.29 1.74 2.77
N SER A 439 25.09 1.82 2.19
CA SER A 439 24.09 2.85 2.54
C SER A 439 23.62 2.77 3.99
N LEU A 440 23.43 1.55 4.53
CA LEU A 440 23.08 1.35 5.94
C LEU A 440 24.26 1.67 6.86
N ASN A 441 25.49 1.32 6.48
CA ASN A 441 26.69 1.67 7.24
C ASN A 441 26.86 3.19 7.35
N GLU A 442 26.75 3.92 6.23
CA GLU A 442 26.86 5.37 6.21
C GLU A 442 25.76 6.03 7.04
N ARG A 443 24.52 5.52 6.94
CA ARG A 443 23.43 6.01 7.78
C ARG A 443 23.70 5.76 9.26
N LEU A 444 24.09 4.55 9.65
CA LEU A 444 24.37 4.22 11.05
C LEU A 444 25.49 5.10 11.61
N ARG A 445 26.55 5.30 10.82
CA ARG A 445 27.65 6.20 11.16
C ARG A 445 27.16 7.61 11.44
N ARG A 446 26.36 8.18 10.55
CA ARG A 446 25.78 9.52 10.69
C ARG A 446 24.83 9.64 11.89
N GLU A 447 23.97 8.66 12.12
CA GLU A 447 23.03 8.66 13.27
C GLU A 447 23.77 8.64 14.61
N ILE A 448 24.88 7.89 14.70
CA ILE A 448 25.69 7.82 15.92
C ILE A 448 26.46 9.12 16.13
N LEU A 449 27.24 9.57 15.13
CA LEU A 449 28.15 10.71 15.32
C LEU A 449 27.43 12.06 15.35
N VAL A 450 26.53 12.30 14.40
CA VAL A 450 25.89 13.60 14.19
C VAL A 450 24.45 13.59 14.69
N GLY A 451 23.74 12.48 14.48
CA GLY A 451 22.29 12.38 14.58
C GLY A 451 21.63 12.98 13.34
N ASP A 452 20.76 12.22 12.69
CA ASP A 452 20.03 12.72 11.53
C ASP A 452 18.68 13.32 11.92
N THR A 453 18.07 14.01 10.97
CA THR A 453 16.71 14.55 11.13
C THR A 453 15.72 13.39 11.30
N ARG A 454 14.94 13.43 12.38
CA ARG A 454 13.79 12.54 12.57
C ARG A 454 12.55 13.23 12.03
N TYR A 455 11.93 12.64 11.01
CA TYR A 455 10.66 13.14 10.49
C TYR A 455 9.49 12.76 11.41
N PRO A 456 8.38 13.53 11.41
CA PRO A 456 7.20 13.19 12.18
C PRO A 456 6.65 11.79 11.84
N PRO A 457 6.01 11.08 12.80
CA PRO A 457 5.41 9.79 12.53
C PRO A 457 4.45 9.85 11.33
N PRO A 458 4.68 9.05 10.29
CA PRO A 458 3.94 9.19 9.04
C PRO A 458 2.56 8.55 9.11
N ASN A 459 1.65 9.01 8.26
CA ASN A 459 0.39 8.32 8.01
C ASN A 459 0.62 7.22 6.96
N GLU A 460 0.98 6.03 7.44
CA GLU A 460 1.26 4.86 6.60
C GLU A 460 0.08 4.44 5.71
N SER A 461 -1.14 4.77 6.13
CA SER A 461 -2.39 4.27 5.54
C SER A 461 -3.09 5.31 4.65
N ILE A 462 -2.35 6.30 4.12
CA ILE A 462 -2.88 7.17 3.07
C ILE A 462 -3.04 6.30 1.83
N ALA A 463 -4.30 6.11 1.46
CA ALA A 463 -4.66 5.44 0.23
C ALA A 463 -4.26 6.40 -0.90
N PHE A 464 -3.40 5.95 -1.84
CA PHE A 464 -3.05 6.67 -3.08
C PHE A 464 -4.20 7.56 -3.57
N LEU A 465 -4.03 8.87 -3.55
CA LEU A 465 -5.04 9.83 -4.02
C LEU A 465 -5.16 9.82 -5.55
N SER A 466 -4.27 9.09 -6.23
CA SER A 466 -4.16 9.01 -7.68
C SER A 466 -5.12 8.01 -8.31
N ALA A 467 -6.10 8.54 -9.03
CA ALA A 467 -6.61 8.11 -10.34
C ALA A 467 -8.12 8.42 -10.47
N ILE A 468 -8.50 9.69 -10.36
CA ILE A 468 -9.63 10.15 -11.18
C ILE A 468 -9.08 10.14 -12.60
N TRP A 469 -9.64 9.31 -13.48
CA TRP A 469 -9.43 9.51 -14.92
C TRP A 469 -9.75 10.97 -15.19
N SER A 470 -8.77 11.78 -15.59
CA SER A 470 -9.12 13.06 -16.22
C SER A 470 -10.08 12.70 -17.35
N GLU A 471 -11.23 13.36 -17.42
CA GLU A 471 -12.26 13.13 -18.42
C GLU A 471 -11.82 13.53 -19.84
N VAL A 472 -10.50 13.55 -20.11
CA VAL A 472 -9.97 13.64 -21.45
C VAL A 472 -10.32 12.34 -22.14
N ARG A 473 -11.38 12.41 -22.94
CA ARG A 473 -11.82 11.39 -23.90
C ARG A 473 -10.67 11.11 -24.86
N GLU A 474 -9.76 10.22 -24.51
CA GLU A 474 -9.02 9.51 -25.56
C GLU A 474 -10.06 8.73 -26.38
N PRO A 475 -10.07 8.91 -27.71
CA PRO A 475 -11.02 8.24 -28.58
C PRO A 475 -10.92 6.72 -28.35
N LEU A 476 -12.07 6.07 -28.28
CA LEU A 476 -12.14 4.62 -28.23
C LEU A 476 -11.33 4.06 -29.42
N PRO A 477 -10.45 3.06 -29.21
CA PRO A 477 -9.88 2.33 -30.33
C PRO A 477 -11.04 1.79 -31.16
N ILE A 478 -10.96 1.97 -32.48
CA ILE A 478 -11.94 1.45 -33.43
C ILE A 478 -12.07 -0.05 -33.16
N PRO A 479 -13.29 -0.60 -32.98
CA PRO A 479 -13.48 -2.02 -32.80
C PRO A 479 -12.74 -2.78 -33.89
N ILE A 480 -11.95 -3.77 -33.50
CA ILE A 480 -11.30 -4.69 -34.44
C ILE A 480 -12.41 -5.24 -35.33
N GLN A 481 -12.47 -4.77 -36.58
CA GLN A 481 -13.38 -5.31 -37.57
C GLN A 481 -13.05 -6.79 -37.68
N ARG A 482 -14.08 -7.63 -37.55
CA ARG A 482 -13.98 -9.03 -37.97
C ARG A 482 -13.54 -8.98 -39.43
N ILE A 483 -12.31 -9.41 -39.70
CA ILE A 483 -11.93 -9.82 -41.03
C ILE A 483 -12.78 -11.06 -41.28
N ASP A 484 -13.87 -10.88 -42.00
CA ASP A 484 -14.56 -11.99 -42.63
C ASP A 484 -13.53 -12.64 -43.56
N SER A 485 -13.02 -13.80 -43.12
CA SER A 485 -12.32 -14.72 -43.98
C SER A 485 -13.33 -15.29 -44.97
N GLY A 486 -13.61 -14.54 -46.03
CA GLY A 486 -14.27 -15.05 -47.22
C GLY A 486 -13.35 -16.02 -47.95
N TYR A 487 -13.50 -17.30 -47.66
CA TYR A 487 -13.22 -18.36 -48.60
C TYR A 487 -14.56 -18.91 -49.08
N GLU A 488 -15.02 -18.37 -50.21
CA GLU A 488 -15.61 -19.13 -51.33
C GLU A 488 -14.87 -18.71 -52.60
#